data_AF-A0AAV5LV75-F1
#
_entry.id   AF-A0AAV5LV75-F1
#
_cell.length_a   1.000
_cell.length_b   1.000
_cell.length_c   1.000
_cell.angle_alpha   90.00
_cell.angle_beta   90.00
_cell.angle_gamma   90.00
#
_symmetry.space_group_name_H-M   'P 1'
#
loop_
_entity.id
_entity.type
_entity.pdbx_description
1 polymer ?
#
loop_
_entity_poly.entity_id
_entity_poly.type
_entity_poly.pdbx_seq_one_letter_code
_entity_poly.pdbx_strand_id
1 'polypeptide(L)'
;MVTNPIDYVEPLGKAGASENWQELIQRIKSKGMKPAVALKPGTPIEEVYPLVDSENPVEMVLVMTVEPGFGGQKFMPDMMEKVRALRKK
;
A
#
# COMPACT_ATOMS: atom_id res chain seq x y z
N MET A 1 8.75 1.96 -8.20
CA MET A 1 8.84 2.28 -6.76
C MET A 1 9.79 3.43 -6.62
N VAL A 2 9.43 4.45 -5.84
CA VAL A 2 10.18 5.71 -5.72
C VAL A 2 10.47 5.97 -4.25
N THR A 3 11.52 6.75 -3.95
CA THR A 3 11.94 7.05 -2.58
C THR A 3 11.01 8.05 -1.89
N ASN A 4 10.66 9.15 -2.57
CA ASN A 4 9.81 10.22 -2.04
C ASN A 4 8.53 10.35 -2.85
N PRO A 5 7.48 9.56 -2.57
CA PRO A 5 6.29 9.55 -3.42
C PRO A 5 5.40 10.79 -3.27
N ILE A 6 5.59 11.63 -2.24
CA ILE A 6 4.88 12.91 -2.13
C ILE A 6 5.19 13.83 -3.33
N ASP A 7 6.41 13.78 -3.86
CA ASP A 7 6.86 14.51 -5.06
C ASP A 7 6.03 14.13 -6.29
N TYR A 8 5.38 12.99 -6.23
CA TYR A 8 4.62 12.41 -7.33
C TYR A 8 3.11 12.48 -7.11
N VAL A 9 2.59 12.98 -5.97
CA VAL A 9 1.14 13.07 -5.74
C VAL A 9 0.48 14.08 -6.69
N GLU A 10 1.08 15.27 -6.83
CA GLU A 10 0.59 16.33 -7.73
C GLU A 10 0.70 15.90 -9.20
N PRO A 11 1.86 15.39 -9.67
CA PRO A 11 2.02 14.93 -11.05
C PRO A 11 1.23 13.66 -11.38
N LEU A 12 1.11 12.71 -10.43
CA LEU A 12 0.53 11.41 -10.74
C LEU A 12 -0.97 11.39 -10.57
N GLY A 13 -1.59 12.04 -9.57
CA GLY A 13 -3.05 11.93 -9.40
C GLY A 13 -3.56 10.46 -9.40
N LYS A 14 -2.63 9.51 -9.24
CA LYS A 14 -2.70 8.04 -9.26
C LYS A 14 -1.47 7.50 -8.50
N ALA A 15 -1.61 7.32 -7.18
CA ALA A 15 -0.85 6.45 -6.23
C ALA A 15 0.51 6.89 -5.58
N GLY A 16 0.75 6.45 -4.31
CA GLY A 16 2.07 6.12 -3.67
C GLY A 16 2.50 6.85 -2.36
N ALA A 17 3.13 6.16 -1.36
CA ALA A 17 3.22 6.39 0.13
C ALA A 17 4.39 7.22 0.81
N SER A 18 4.16 8.35 1.55
CA SER A 18 5.17 9.25 2.19
C SER A 18 5.39 9.03 3.71
N GLU A 19 6.42 9.65 4.32
CA GLU A 19 6.78 9.55 5.75
C GLU A 19 5.64 9.93 6.73
N ASN A 20 4.72 10.80 6.30
CA ASN A 20 3.48 11.11 7.01
C ASN A 20 2.31 10.54 6.21
N TRP A 21 2.08 9.23 6.36
CA TRP A 21 1.10 8.50 5.56
C TRP A 21 -0.32 9.06 5.75
N GLN A 22 -0.65 9.63 6.91
CA GLN A 22 -1.96 10.22 7.19
C GLN A 22 -2.22 11.44 6.28
N GLU A 23 -1.27 12.37 6.24
CA GLU A 23 -1.34 13.57 5.40
C GLU A 23 -1.41 13.19 3.92
N LEU A 24 -0.62 12.19 3.52
CA LEU A 24 -0.65 11.71 2.16
C LEU A 24 -2.01 11.13 1.78
N ILE A 25 -2.60 10.26 2.62
CA ILE A 25 -3.93 9.70 2.33
C ILE A 25 -4.96 10.81 2.20
N GLN A 26 -4.91 11.82 3.08
CA GLN A 26 -5.78 13.01 2.99
C GLN A 26 -5.57 13.75 1.66
N ARG A 27 -4.32 13.98 1.25
CA ARG A 27 -3.99 14.68 -0.01
C ARG A 27 -4.41 13.89 -1.25
N ILE A 28 -4.28 12.57 -1.22
CA ILE A 28 -4.75 11.69 -2.30
C ILE A 28 -6.28 11.80 -2.42
N LYS A 29 -7.01 11.69 -1.30
CA LYS A 29 -8.47 11.80 -1.30
C LYS A 29 -8.97 13.18 -1.68
N SER A 30 -8.30 14.26 -1.27
CA SER A 30 -8.69 15.64 -1.63
C SER A 30 -8.59 15.92 -3.13
N LYS A 31 -7.81 15.12 -3.86
CA LYS A 31 -7.75 15.13 -5.33
C LYS A 31 -8.77 14.19 -6.01
N GLY A 32 -9.71 13.62 -5.24
CA GLY A 32 -10.74 12.71 -5.74
C GLY A 32 -10.24 11.30 -6.09
N MET A 33 -9.07 10.92 -5.58
CA MET A 33 -8.45 9.63 -5.86
C MET A 33 -8.59 8.65 -4.69
N LYS A 34 -8.37 7.37 -4.99
CA LYS A 34 -8.44 6.28 -4.01
C LYS A 34 -7.04 5.88 -3.54
N PRO A 35 -6.69 6.11 -2.27
CA PRO A 35 -5.38 5.71 -1.72
C PRO A 35 -5.30 4.20 -1.56
N ALA A 36 -4.15 3.63 -1.91
CA ALA A 36 -3.84 2.21 -1.74
C ALA A 36 -2.40 2.03 -1.26
N VAL A 37 -2.15 0.94 -0.54
CA VAL A 37 -0.81 0.57 -0.07
C VAL A 37 -0.41 -0.79 -0.64
N ALA A 38 0.85 -0.94 -1.02
CA ALA A 38 1.42 -2.23 -1.41
C ALA A 38 2.31 -2.77 -0.30
N LEU A 39 2.10 -4.03 0.08
CA LEU A 39 2.83 -4.73 1.14
C LEU A 39 3.80 -5.73 0.50
N LYS A 40 5.10 -5.49 0.66
CA LYS A 40 6.15 -6.41 0.18
C LYS A 40 6.20 -7.71 1.03
N PRO A 41 6.73 -8.83 0.50
CA PRO A 41 6.71 -10.11 1.20
C PRO A 41 7.43 -10.10 2.55
N GLY A 42 8.61 -9.47 2.60
CA GLY A 42 9.40 -9.37 3.83
C GLY A 42 8.84 -8.44 4.92
N THR A 43 7.77 -7.69 4.66
CA THR A 43 7.16 -6.79 5.66
C THR A 43 6.04 -7.50 6.43
N PRO A 44 6.07 -7.50 7.77
CA PRO A 44 4.97 -7.98 8.62
C PRO A 44 3.62 -7.37 8.24
N ILE A 45 2.55 -8.16 8.34
CA ILE A 45 1.21 -7.70 7.97
C ILE A 45 0.68 -6.60 8.91
N GLU A 46 1.13 -6.63 10.15
CA GLU A 46 0.75 -5.74 11.24
C GLU A 46 1.10 -4.28 10.93
N GLU A 47 2.13 -4.03 10.12
CA GLU A 47 2.51 -2.69 9.68
C GLU A 47 1.42 -2.01 8.83
N VAL A 48 0.49 -2.79 8.24
CA VAL A 48 -0.62 -2.25 7.45
C VAL A 48 -1.84 -1.92 8.29
N TYR A 49 -1.97 -2.48 9.50
CA TYR A 49 -3.17 -2.29 10.32
C TYR A 49 -3.47 -0.81 10.64
N PRO A 50 -2.49 0.06 10.96
CA PRO A 50 -2.77 1.48 11.16
C PRO A 50 -3.40 2.16 9.94
N LEU A 51 -3.05 1.73 8.72
CA LEU A 51 -3.57 2.29 7.47
C LEU A 51 -5.01 1.87 7.19
N VAL A 52 -5.41 0.68 7.66
CA VAL A 52 -6.74 0.10 7.47
C VAL A 52 -7.70 0.52 8.59
N ASP A 53 -7.20 0.62 9.83
CA ASP A 53 -8.01 0.91 11.01
C ASP A 53 -8.16 2.42 11.30
N SER A 54 -7.40 3.28 10.62
CA SER A 54 -7.48 4.74 10.83
C SER A 54 -8.83 5.34 10.45
N GLU A 55 -9.15 6.51 11.01
CA GLU A 55 -10.37 7.27 10.66
C GLU A 55 -10.46 7.64 9.17
N ASN A 56 -9.31 7.72 8.50
CA ASN A 56 -9.23 7.99 7.08
C ASN A 56 -8.41 6.88 6.40
N PRO A 57 -9.00 5.69 6.16
CA PRO A 57 -8.22 4.53 5.77
C PRO A 57 -7.86 4.52 4.28
N VAL A 58 -6.89 3.69 3.93
CA VAL A 58 -6.68 3.28 2.53
C VAL A 58 -7.86 2.47 2.02
N GLU A 59 -8.12 2.55 0.72
CA GLU A 59 -9.23 1.82 0.08
C GLU A 59 -8.82 0.45 -0.45
N MET A 60 -7.52 0.17 -0.54
CA MET A 60 -6.99 -1.09 -1.03
C MET A 60 -5.62 -1.40 -0.42
N VAL A 61 -5.42 -2.67 -0.06
CA VAL A 61 -4.12 -3.23 0.26
C VAL A 61 -3.74 -4.23 -0.83
N LEU A 62 -2.62 -3.97 -1.52
CA LEU A 62 -2.03 -4.89 -2.48
C LEU A 62 -0.97 -5.73 -1.77
N VAL A 63 -1.26 -7.02 -1.55
CA VAL A 63 -0.25 -7.96 -1.07
C VAL A 63 0.61 -8.42 -2.25
N MET A 64 1.91 -8.14 -2.20
CA MET A 64 2.85 -8.60 -3.21
C MET A 64 3.14 -10.08 -2.99
N THR A 65 3.18 -10.85 -4.08
CA THR A 65 3.38 -12.31 -4.07
C THR A 65 4.74 -12.72 -4.63
N VAL A 66 5.62 -11.74 -4.82
CA VAL A 66 7.02 -11.84 -5.24
C VAL A 66 7.77 -10.62 -4.69
N GLU A 67 9.11 -10.66 -4.67
CA GLU A 67 9.89 -9.49 -4.30
C GLU A 67 9.75 -8.37 -5.35
N PRO A 68 9.61 -7.11 -4.94
CA PRO A 68 9.58 -5.98 -5.86
C PRO A 68 10.88 -5.85 -6.67
N GLY A 69 10.76 -5.45 -7.94
CA GLY A 69 11.89 -5.02 -8.76
C GLY A 69 11.90 -5.62 -10.17
N PHE A 70 11.73 -6.93 -10.28
CA PHE A 70 11.87 -7.66 -11.56
C PHE A 70 10.66 -8.57 -11.86
N GLY A 71 10.38 -8.80 -13.15
CA GLY A 71 9.36 -9.74 -13.60
C GLY A 71 9.88 -11.19 -13.70
N GLY A 72 8.96 -12.16 -13.83
CA GLY A 72 9.30 -13.58 -14.05
C GLY A 72 9.68 -14.36 -12.78
N GLN A 73 9.51 -13.76 -11.61
CA GLN A 73 9.76 -14.42 -10.32
C GLN A 73 8.68 -15.46 -10.00
N LYS A 74 9.06 -16.48 -9.23
CA LYS A 74 8.13 -17.52 -8.77
C LYS A 74 7.16 -16.95 -7.74
N PHE A 75 5.88 -17.26 -7.90
CA PHE A 75 4.84 -16.95 -6.93
C PHE A 75 5.17 -17.50 -5.54
N MET A 76 4.96 -16.69 -4.50
CA MET A 76 5.14 -17.01 -3.08
C MET A 76 3.79 -17.35 -2.44
N PRO A 77 3.42 -18.64 -2.29
CA PRO A 77 2.08 -19.05 -1.88
C PRO A 77 1.72 -18.68 -0.44
N ASP A 78 2.73 -18.58 0.43
CA ASP A 78 2.63 -18.15 1.82
C ASP A 78 2.11 -16.72 1.97
N MET A 79 2.22 -15.87 0.92
CA MET A 79 1.61 -14.54 0.92
C MET A 79 0.08 -14.57 0.94
N MET A 80 -0.55 -15.69 0.57
CA MET A 80 -2.00 -15.84 0.65
C MET A 80 -2.53 -15.82 2.08
N GLU A 81 -1.71 -16.16 3.07
CA GLU A 81 -2.10 -16.04 4.48
C GLU A 81 -2.28 -14.58 4.89
N LYS A 82 -1.45 -13.66 4.36
CA LYS A 82 -1.64 -12.21 4.57
C LYS A 82 -2.95 -11.73 3.93
N VAL A 83 -3.28 -12.20 2.73
CA VAL A 83 -4.56 -11.88 2.07
C VAL A 83 -5.75 -12.35 2.91
N ARG A 84 -5.70 -13.60 3.40
CA ARG A 84 -6.76 -14.16 4.26
C ARG A 84 -6.93 -13.37 5.56
N ALA A 85 -5.82 -12.99 6.19
CA ALA A 85 -5.85 -12.20 7.41
C ALA A 85 -6.45 -10.81 7.18
N LEU A 86 -6.02 -10.08 6.14
CA LEU A 86 -6.56 -8.75 5.82
C LEU A 86 -8.04 -8.78 5.46
N ARG A 87 -8.53 -9.85 4.80
CA ARG A 87 -9.97 -10.00 4.48
C ARG A 87 -10.88 -10.21 5.70
N LYS A 88 -10.31 -10.58 6.84
CA LYS A 88 -11.06 -10.80 8.09
C LYS A 88 -11.08 -9.56 9.00
N LYS A 89 -10.30 -8.54 8.67
CA LYS A 89 -10.42 -7.20 9.24
C LYS A 89 -11.52 -6.45 8.52
#